data_AF-A0A812Q8A4-F1
#
_entry.id   AF-A0A812Q8A4-F1
#
_cell.length_a   1.000
_cell.length_b   1.000
_cell.length_c   1.000
_cell.angle_alpha   90.00
_cell.angle_beta   90.00
_cell.angle_gamma   90.00
#
_symmetry.space_group_name_H-M   'P 1'
#
loop_
_entity.id
_entity.type
_entity.pdbx_description
1 polymer ?
#
loop_
_entity_poly.entity_id
_entity_poly.type
_entity_poly.pdbx_seq_one_letter_code
_entity_poly.pdbx_strand_id
1 'polypeptide(L)'
;MQFSCAAFFSVLLALPGRTVAVSSQKTADEASGGAGPWLSLLTSSWALAGEPQSEQTQGLDDLAQNLVKLAKDGAPPDESMKQAINSIRNIVNDMKKQVNETNAAAQYEINRKAEFVAACAVPETPALKLPSTQEDVVTCRSEEDPLYKAWQLCESEKARCSNTTACCASLVQPNKYCLNPGVAPSPLQYEAQCDGTSSCKETDIKEKIAFFKGKLDALDAAEKACEDSRAGCQDSYDCVPKEDSWKVKQTSCNEMQTKFEQGHCDHAEALEAAWDKYLTCYDTKKTALTSEELKQEATVPGRHQEWRALLRIDCLLGALEVDDTTKALEKCINTTYTAKDWVHLQLRYPSRLDNFTSKETCGDKLLAPGTEHFKGSMYGKVDSHLYPSTLNTYFCVSGLSTSHCKVESGATAFIMRAAVAAKAGITAPGKHAAAPNANMARMPHARHHGHFH
;
A
#
# COMPACT_ATOMS: atom_id res chain seq x y z
N MET A 1 26.18 22.90 -7.69
CA MET A 1 27.33 23.81 -7.86
C MET A 1 28.10 23.33 -9.08
N GLN A 2 27.85 23.94 -10.25
CA GLN A 2 28.66 23.72 -11.46
C GLN A 2 29.85 24.69 -11.38
N PHE A 3 31.01 24.20 -10.98
CA PHE A 3 32.25 24.97 -11.18
C PHE A 3 32.65 24.82 -12.64
N SER A 4 32.40 25.87 -13.42
CA SER A 4 32.80 25.94 -14.82
C SER A 4 34.31 26.19 -14.88
N CYS A 5 35.06 25.19 -15.35
CA CYS A 5 36.50 25.24 -15.54
C CYS A 5 36.92 26.19 -16.70
N ALA A 6 35.95 26.75 -17.43
CA ALA A 6 36.18 27.67 -18.54
C ALA A 6 36.82 29.02 -18.12
N ALA A 7 36.81 29.38 -16.83
CA ALA A 7 37.31 30.68 -16.37
C ALA A 7 38.84 30.80 -16.30
N PHE A 8 39.60 29.70 -16.36
CA PHE A 8 41.06 29.75 -16.15
C PHE A 8 41.87 30.09 -17.42
N PHE A 9 41.31 29.93 -18.62
CA PHE A 9 42.04 30.21 -19.87
C PHE A 9 41.99 31.69 -20.34
N SER A 10 41.18 32.55 -19.70
CA SER A 10 41.06 33.97 -20.10
C SER A 10 42.10 34.92 -19.50
N VAL A 11 42.99 34.46 -18.61
CA VAL A 11 43.92 35.35 -17.87
C VAL A 11 45.31 35.48 -18.52
N LEU A 12 45.63 34.68 -19.55
CA LEU A 12 46.97 34.68 -20.18
C LEU A 12 47.09 35.46 -21.50
N LEU A 13 46.04 36.16 -21.94
CA LEU A 13 46.06 37.03 -23.13
C LEU A 13 45.51 38.43 -22.81
N ALA A 14 46.28 39.23 -22.07
CA ALA A 14 46.03 40.65 -21.89
C ALA A 14 47.30 41.47 -22.17
N LEU A 15 47.53 41.75 -23.46
CA LEU A 15 48.27 42.93 -23.91
C LEU A 15 47.31 43.79 -24.76
N PRO A 16 47.38 45.13 -24.67
CA PRO A 16 46.30 45.99 -25.16
C PRO A 16 46.49 46.34 -26.64
N GLY A 17 45.36 46.33 -27.37
CA GLY A 17 45.17 47.18 -28.54
C GLY A 17 45.18 46.47 -29.90
N ARG A 18 44.00 46.01 -30.33
CA ARG A 18 43.41 46.32 -31.65
C ARG A 18 42.09 45.58 -31.81
N THR A 19 41.02 46.34 -31.94
CA THR A 19 39.72 45.86 -32.43
C THR A 19 39.83 45.56 -33.93
N VAL A 20 39.67 44.30 -34.31
CA VAL A 20 39.33 43.92 -35.68
C VAL A 20 38.18 42.92 -35.59
N ALA A 21 37.02 43.33 -36.11
CA ALA A 21 35.88 42.46 -36.33
C ALA A 21 36.21 41.47 -37.46
N VAL A 22 35.98 40.18 -37.25
CA VAL A 22 36.06 39.18 -38.32
C VAL A 22 34.70 38.48 -38.45
N SER A 23 34.05 38.81 -39.56
CA SER A 23 32.90 38.14 -40.15
C SER A 23 33.35 36.80 -40.73
N SER A 24 32.66 35.72 -40.35
CA SER A 24 32.89 34.38 -40.90
C SER A 24 32.14 34.21 -42.21
N GLN A 25 32.82 34.39 -43.34
CA GLN A 25 32.39 33.90 -44.64
C GLN A 25 33.29 32.76 -45.10
N LYS A 26 32.63 31.65 -45.42
CA LYS A 26 33.19 30.39 -45.89
C LYS A 26 33.37 30.46 -47.40
N THR A 27 34.61 30.38 -47.88
CA THR A 27 34.92 30.00 -49.26
C THR A 27 36.00 28.94 -49.23
N ALA A 28 35.67 27.79 -49.79
CA ALA A 28 36.64 26.78 -50.20
C ALA A 28 37.43 27.32 -51.40
N ASP A 29 38.73 27.05 -51.44
CA ASP A 29 39.44 26.61 -52.64
C ASP A 29 40.90 26.23 -52.32
N GLU A 30 41.43 25.46 -53.26
CA GLU A 30 42.54 24.52 -53.20
C GLU A 30 43.94 25.09 -52.94
N ALA A 31 44.76 24.34 -52.20
CA ALA A 31 46.21 24.24 -52.43
C ALA A 31 46.74 22.91 -51.84
N SER A 32 46.90 21.92 -52.70
CA SER A 32 47.53 20.63 -52.41
C SER A 32 49.05 20.73 -52.40
N GLY A 33 49.61 21.20 -51.28
CA GLY A 33 51.01 20.99 -50.94
C GLY A 33 51.14 19.68 -50.15
N GLY A 34 51.90 18.71 -50.67
CA GLY A 34 52.05 17.37 -50.11
C GLY A 34 52.47 17.35 -48.64
N ALA A 35 51.49 17.29 -47.74
CA ALA A 35 51.69 16.87 -46.36
C ALA A 35 52.12 15.40 -46.38
N GLY A 36 53.33 15.10 -45.89
CA GLY A 36 53.82 13.73 -45.82
C GLY A 36 52.87 12.81 -45.03
N PRO A 37 52.89 11.49 -45.29
CA PRO A 37 51.94 10.49 -44.76
C PRO A 37 51.82 10.43 -43.21
N TRP A 38 52.66 11.17 -42.49
CA TRP A 38 52.63 11.29 -41.03
C TRP A 38 51.72 12.41 -40.51
N LEU A 39 51.45 13.45 -41.30
CA LEU A 39 50.50 14.51 -40.90
C LEU A 39 49.06 14.00 -40.93
N SER A 40 48.73 13.05 -41.80
CA SER A 40 47.42 12.38 -41.79
C SER A 40 47.25 11.46 -40.57
N LEU A 41 48.32 10.83 -40.07
CA LEU A 41 48.32 10.04 -38.83
C LEU A 41 48.09 10.89 -37.57
N LEU A 42 48.54 12.16 -37.60
CA LEU A 42 48.32 13.11 -36.51
C LEU A 42 46.92 13.73 -36.52
N THR A 43 46.18 13.75 -37.63
CA THR A 43 44.79 14.26 -37.62
C THR A 43 43.74 13.17 -37.44
N SER A 44 44.09 11.91 -37.67
CA SER A 44 43.14 10.77 -37.67
C SER A 44 43.08 9.95 -36.37
N SER A 45 43.82 10.29 -35.31
CA SER A 45 44.06 9.34 -34.19
C SER A 45 43.83 9.83 -32.75
N TRP A 46 43.29 11.04 -32.52
CA TRP A 46 43.24 11.60 -31.15
C TRP A 46 41.90 11.33 -30.45
N ALA A 47 40.80 11.30 -31.19
CA ALA A 47 39.52 10.81 -30.67
C ALA A 47 39.57 9.28 -30.49
N LEU A 48 39.06 8.77 -29.36
CA LEU A 48 38.62 7.37 -29.32
C LEU A 48 37.51 7.21 -30.36
N ALA A 49 37.59 6.16 -31.17
CA ALA A 49 36.55 5.87 -32.15
C ALA A 49 35.19 5.76 -31.43
N GLY A 50 34.28 6.71 -31.69
CA GLY A 50 32.93 6.73 -31.13
C GLY A 50 32.68 7.68 -29.95
N GLU A 51 33.69 8.41 -29.44
CA GLU A 51 33.48 9.41 -28.38
C GLU A 51 33.39 10.84 -28.95
N PRO A 52 32.38 11.65 -28.56
CA PRO A 52 32.26 13.03 -29.03
C PRO A 52 33.40 13.89 -28.48
N GLN A 53 34.15 14.58 -29.36
CA GLN A 53 35.14 15.55 -28.92
C GLN A 53 34.45 16.77 -28.31
N SER A 54 34.88 17.16 -27.11
CA SER A 54 34.51 18.45 -26.52
C SER A 54 35.46 19.55 -27.01
N GLU A 55 35.01 20.81 -27.01
CA GLU A 55 35.87 21.96 -27.37
C GLU A 55 37.16 22.01 -26.54
N GLN A 56 37.12 21.56 -25.27
CA GLN A 56 38.30 21.45 -24.42
C GLN A 56 39.32 20.43 -24.94
N THR A 57 38.86 19.29 -25.48
CA THR A 57 39.77 18.28 -26.04
C THR A 57 40.46 18.76 -27.31
N GLN A 58 39.79 19.61 -28.10
CA GLN A 58 40.39 20.22 -29.29
C GLN A 58 41.57 21.13 -28.94
N GLY A 59 41.46 21.93 -27.88
CA GLY A 59 42.56 22.79 -27.42
C GLY A 59 43.81 22.01 -26.97
N LEU A 60 43.62 20.83 -26.36
CA LEU A 60 44.74 19.95 -25.98
C LEU A 60 45.39 19.29 -27.21
N ASP A 61 44.58 18.90 -28.20
CA ASP A 61 45.08 18.36 -29.47
C ASP A 61 45.91 19.42 -30.23
N ASP A 62 45.45 20.67 -30.27
CA ASP A 62 46.16 21.79 -30.90
C ASP A 62 47.49 22.09 -30.20
N LEU A 63 47.50 22.09 -28.86
CA LEU A 63 48.73 22.25 -28.07
C LEU A 63 49.73 21.15 -28.41
N ALA A 64 49.28 19.90 -28.48
CA ALA A 64 50.15 18.78 -28.77
C ALA A 64 50.69 18.80 -30.22
N GLN A 65 49.89 19.25 -31.19
CA GLN A 65 50.37 19.49 -32.56
C GLN A 65 51.44 20.58 -32.62
N ASN A 66 51.28 21.66 -31.84
CA ASN A 66 52.27 22.73 -31.76
C ASN A 66 53.58 22.26 -31.12
N LEU A 67 53.52 21.41 -30.09
CA LEU A 67 54.70 20.77 -29.50
C LEU A 67 55.45 19.89 -30.51
N VAL A 68 54.73 19.12 -31.33
CA VAL A 68 55.33 18.30 -32.39
C VAL A 68 55.98 19.15 -33.47
N LYS A 69 55.36 20.28 -33.86
CA LYS A 69 55.95 21.22 -34.84
C LYS A 69 57.25 21.81 -34.29
N LEU A 70 57.22 22.31 -33.05
CA LEU A 70 58.39 22.87 -32.40
C LEU A 70 59.54 21.85 -32.28
N ALA A 71 59.23 20.59 -31.99
CA ALA A 71 60.21 19.51 -31.92
C ALA A 71 60.92 19.23 -33.26
N LYS A 72 60.22 19.41 -34.39
CA LYS A 72 60.73 19.07 -35.73
C LYS A 72 61.72 20.09 -36.29
N ASP A 73 61.75 21.30 -35.74
CA ASP A 73 62.69 22.34 -36.16
C ASP A 73 64.14 22.01 -35.74
N GLY A 74 64.35 20.95 -34.95
CA GLY A 74 65.64 20.25 -34.81
C GLY A 74 66.72 20.98 -34.02
N ALA A 75 66.46 22.20 -33.57
CA ALA A 75 67.34 22.91 -32.66
C ALA A 75 67.25 22.29 -31.24
N PRO A 76 68.38 22.02 -30.58
CA PRO A 76 68.36 21.59 -29.18
C PRO A 76 67.67 22.67 -28.33
N PRO A 77 66.89 22.28 -27.30
CA PRO A 77 66.19 23.22 -26.43
C PRO A 77 67.18 24.18 -25.76
N ASP A 78 67.06 25.47 -26.06
CA ASP A 78 67.74 26.50 -25.29
C ASP A 78 67.12 26.65 -23.89
N GLU A 79 67.72 27.49 -23.05
CA GLU A 79 67.25 27.68 -21.67
C GLU A 79 65.83 28.27 -21.61
N SER A 80 65.45 29.07 -22.60
CA SER A 80 64.09 29.64 -22.72
C SER A 80 63.07 28.54 -23.00
N MET A 81 63.37 27.63 -23.93
CA MET A 81 62.54 26.48 -24.26
C MET A 81 62.39 25.53 -23.08
N LYS A 82 63.46 25.29 -22.31
CA LYS A 82 63.39 24.49 -21.06
C LYS A 82 62.47 25.13 -20.03
N GLN A 83 62.53 26.45 -19.86
CA GLN A 83 61.62 27.17 -18.96
C GLN A 83 60.16 27.05 -19.43
N ALA A 84 59.91 27.16 -20.73
CA ALA A 84 58.58 26.97 -21.31
C ALA A 84 58.07 25.53 -21.10
N ILE A 85 58.89 24.51 -21.35
CA ILE A 85 58.56 23.10 -21.12
C ILE A 85 58.19 22.87 -19.65
N ASN A 86 58.98 23.39 -18.72
CA ASN A 86 58.69 23.28 -17.29
C ASN A 86 57.38 23.98 -16.89
N SER A 87 57.09 25.15 -17.48
CA SER A 87 55.83 25.86 -17.26
C SER A 87 54.62 25.04 -17.74
N ILE A 88 54.69 24.51 -18.97
CA ILE A 88 53.62 23.67 -19.54
C ILE A 88 53.46 22.39 -18.71
N ARG A 89 54.56 21.76 -18.28
CA ARG A 89 54.53 20.58 -17.42
C ARG A 89 53.81 20.84 -16.10
N ASN A 90 54.04 21.98 -15.47
CA ASN A 90 53.33 22.36 -14.26
C ASN A 90 51.82 22.48 -14.52
N ILE A 91 51.42 23.12 -15.63
CA ILE A 91 50.01 23.21 -16.05
C ILE A 91 49.41 21.82 -16.28
N VAL A 92 50.11 20.93 -16.99
CA VAL A 92 49.65 19.55 -17.26
C VAL A 92 49.48 18.77 -15.96
N ASN A 93 50.39 18.93 -15.00
CA ASN A 93 50.29 18.30 -13.69
C ASN A 93 49.10 18.84 -12.88
N ASP A 94 48.85 20.14 -12.93
CA ASP A 94 47.68 20.77 -12.29
C ASP A 94 46.37 20.29 -12.92
N MET A 95 46.31 20.17 -14.25
CA MET A 95 45.14 19.61 -14.95
C MET A 95 44.91 18.14 -14.60
N LYS A 96 45.96 17.32 -14.56
CA LYS A 96 45.86 15.92 -14.09
C LYS A 96 45.29 15.89 -12.67
N LYS A 97 45.83 16.70 -11.76
CA LYS A 97 45.32 16.81 -10.40
C LYS A 97 43.83 17.17 -10.39
N GLN A 98 43.40 18.13 -11.22
CA GLN A 98 42.01 18.55 -11.30
C GLN A 98 41.07 17.46 -11.84
N VAL A 99 41.48 16.69 -12.86
CA VAL A 99 40.71 15.55 -13.37
C VAL A 99 40.51 14.51 -12.26
N ASN A 100 41.56 14.24 -11.49
CA ASN A 100 41.50 13.33 -10.34
C ASN A 100 40.57 13.83 -9.24
N GLU A 101 40.67 15.10 -8.86
CA GLU A 101 39.80 15.73 -7.85
C GLU A 101 38.34 15.70 -8.31
N THR A 102 38.08 15.97 -9.59
CA THR A 102 36.72 15.91 -10.17
C THR A 102 36.15 14.49 -10.14
N ASN A 103 36.98 13.48 -10.46
CA ASN A 103 36.56 12.08 -10.37
C ASN A 103 36.30 11.64 -8.93
N ALA A 104 37.17 12.04 -7.99
CA ALA A 104 36.99 11.77 -6.57
C ALA A 104 35.72 12.42 -6.02
N ALA A 105 35.43 13.67 -6.42
CA ALA A 105 34.20 14.37 -6.05
C ALA A 105 32.95 13.68 -6.61
N ALA A 106 33.00 13.18 -7.86
CA ALA A 106 31.93 12.39 -8.44
C ALA A 106 31.67 11.09 -7.65
N GLN A 107 32.73 10.37 -7.29
CA GLN A 107 32.60 9.16 -6.46
C GLN A 107 32.03 9.48 -5.07
N TYR A 108 32.48 10.58 -4.45
CA TYR A 108 31.96 11.04 -3.16
C TYR A 108 30.46 11.32 -3.22
N GLU A 109 29.98 12.01 -4.27
CA GLU A 109 28.55 12.30 -4.43
C GLU A 109 27.72 11.03 -4.62
N ILE A 110 28.20 10.06 -5.41
CA ILE A 110 27.56 8.74 -5.53
C ILE A 110 27.48 8.04 -4.18
N ASN A 111 28.60 7.98 -3.45
CA ASN A 111 28.67 7.34 -2.13
C ASN A 111 27.72 8.01 -1.12
N ARG A 112 27.68 9.34 -1.10
CA ARG A 112 26.76 10.10 -0.24
C ARG A 112 25.29 9.80 -0.54
N LYS A 113 24.92 9.65 -1.82
CA LYS A 113 23.55 9.26 -2.19
C LYS A 113 23.25 7.81 -1.81
N ALA A 114 24.23 6.91 -1.94
CA ALA A 114 24.11 5.54 -1.48
C ALA A 114 23.90 5.45 0.04
N GLU A 115 24.63 6.24 0.82
CA GLU A 115 24.43 6.37 2.28
C GLU A 115 23.02 6.83 2.62
N PHE A 116 22.43 7.76 1.86
CA PHE A 116 21.03 8.17 2.07
C PHE A 116 20.01 7.06 1.81
N VAL A 117 20.31 6.13 0.89
CA VAL A 117 19.45 4.94 0.71
C VAL A 117 19.62 4.00 1.89
N ALA A 118 20.86 3.73 2.30
CA ALA A 118 21.15 2.87 3.44
C ALA A 118 20.61 3.42 4.77
N ALA A 119 20.46 4.74 4.89
CA ALA A 119 19.87 5.41 6.05
C ALA A 119 18.34 5.29 6.12
N CYS A 120 17.66 4.81 5.07
CA CYS A 120 16.23 4.50 5.16
C CYS A 120 16.05 3.26 6.03
N ALA A 121 15.70 3.47 7.31
CA ALA A 121 15.51 2.40 8.27
C ALA A 121 14.21 1.64 8.01
N VAL A 122 14.31 0.32 7.98
CA VAL A 122 13.15 -0.57 8.05
C VAL A 122 12.45 -0.28 9.39
N PRO A 123 11.13 -0.10 9.40
CA PRO A 123 10.42 0.18 10.64
C PRO A 123 10.53 -1.03 11.58
N GLU A 124 10.91 -0.78 12.82
CA GLU A 124 10.78 -1.78 13.89
C GLU A 124 9.29 -1.92 14.22
N THR A 125 8.83 -3.16 14.37
CA THR A 125 7.45 -3.45 14.78
C THR A 125 7.24 -2.90 16.20
N PRO A 126 6.41 -1.87 16.40
CA PRO A 126 6.25 -1.27 17.71
C PRO A 126 5.64 -2.30 18.67
N ALA A 127 6.10 -2.33 19.93
CA ALA A 127 5.49 -3.23 20.91
C ALA A 127 4.01 -2.89 21.08
N LEU A 128 3.15 -3.87 20.84
CA LEU A 128 1.71 -3.74 21.04
C LEU A 128 1.40 -3.63 22.53
N LYS A 129 0.88 -2.47 22.95
CA LYS A 129 0.44 -2.22 24.32
C LYS A 129 -1.08 -2.08 24.34
N LEU A 130 -1.75 -3.10 24.83
CA LEU A 130 -3.21 -3.12 24.92
C LEU A 130 -3.68 -2.86 26.36
N PRO A 131 -4.83 -2.18 26.55
CA PRO A 131 -5.42 -1.99 27.87
C PRO A 131 -6.01 -3.27 28.47
N SER A 132 -6.27 -4.27 27.63
CA SER A 132 -6.76 -5.59 28.01
C SER A 132 -6.08 -6.65 27.15
N THR A 133 -5.96 -7.86 27.67
CA THR A 133 -5.42 -9.01 26.95
C THR A 133 -6.54 -9.79 26.26
N GLN A 134 -6.16 -10.70 25.35
CA GLN A 134 -7.08 -11.67 24.79
C GLN A 134 -7.76 -12.52 25.89
N GLU A 135 -7.00 -12.90 26.91
CA GLU A 135 -7.48 -13.71 28.03
C GLU A 135 -8.56 -12.97 28.82
N ASP A 136 -8.42 -11.67 29.05
CA ASP A 136 -9.43 -10.84 29.71
C ASP A 136 -10.75 -10.84 28.93
N VAL A 137 -10.68 -10.64 27.61
CA VAL A 137 -11.86 -10.62 26.73
C VAL A 137 -12.57 -11.98 26.73
N VAL A 138 -11.80 -13.07 26.55
CA VAL A 138 -12.35 -14.44 26.55
C VAL A 138 -12.97 -14.79 27.89
N THR A 139 -12.31 -14.43 29.00
CA THR A 139 -12.81 -14.64 30.35
C THR A 139 -14.13 -13.88 30.57
N CYS A 140 -14.20 -12.61 30.17
CA CYS A 140 -15.42 -11.84 30.28
C CYS A 140 -16.60 -12.52 29.56
N ARG A 141 -16.37 -13.01 28.33
CA ARG A 141 -17.40 -13.74 27.56
C ARG A 141 -17.81 -15.05 28.22
N SER A 142 -16.86 -15.80 28.79
CA SER A 142 -17.19 -17.02 29.52
C SER A 142 -18.06 -16.77 30.75
N GLU A 143 -17.93 -15.59 31.38
CA GLU A 143 -18.78 -15.18 32.50
C GLU A 143 -20.14 -14.61 32.05
N GLU A 144 -20.25 -14.10 30.82
CA GLU A 144 -21.52 -13.68 30.20
C GLU A 144 -22.43 -14.88 29.88
N ASP A 145 -21.85 -15.98 29.40
CA ASP A 145 -22.56 -17.21 28.97
C ASP A 145 -23.59 -17.75 29.97
N PRO A 146 -23.26 -18.01 31.26
CA PRO A 146 -24.24 -18.52 32.21
C PRO A 146 -25.38 -17.53 32.49
N LEU A 147 -25.14 -16.22 32.39
CA LEU A 147 -26.17 -15.20 32.57
C LEU A 147 -27.15 -15.19 31.40
N TYR A 148 -26.62 -15.28 30.18
CA TYR A 148 -27.42 -15.40 28.97
C TYR A 148 -28.30 -16.66 29.01
N LYS A 149 -27.70 -17.82 29.32
CA LYS A 149 -28.42 -19.09 29.46
C LYS A 149 -29.52 -19.03 30.53
N ALA A 150 -29.27 -18.35 31.66
CA ALA A 150 -30.28 -18.16 32.69
C ALA A 150 -31.46 -17.29 32.23
N TRP A 151 -31.20 -16.22 31.47
CA TRP A 151 -32.24 -15.39 30.86
C TRP A 151 -33.04 -16.17 29.82
N GLN A 152 -32.37 -16.87 28.90
CA GLN A 152 -33.04 -17.71 27.88
C GLN A 152 -33.92 -18.79 28.50
N LEU A 153 -33.43 -19.46 29.56
CA LEU A 153 -34.20 -20.46 30.28
C LEU A 153 -35.49 -19.82 30.86
N CYS A 154 -35.38 -18.66 31.51
CA CYS A 154 -36.54 -17.94 32.05
C CYS A 154 -37.56 -17.59 30.98
N GLU A 155 -37.13 -17.03 29.85
CA GLU A 155 -38.02 -16.68 28.74
C GLU A 155 -38.67 -17.93 28.13
N SER A 156 -37.94 -19.05 28.03
CA SER A 156 -38.50 -20.32 27.55
C SER A 156 -39.55 -20.89 28.51
N GLU A 157 -39.34 -20.81 29.83
CA GLU A 157 -40.30 -21.24 30.84
C GLU A 157 -41.53 -20.35 30.88
N LYS A 158 -41.34 -19.03 30.81
CA LYS A 158 -42.41 -18.04 30.67
C LYS A 158 -43.27 -18.30 29.44
N ALA A 159 -42.65 -18.54 28.29
CA ALA A 159 -43.37 -18.87 27.05
C ALA A 159 -44.13 -20.20 27.17
N ARG A 160 -43.50 -21.24 27.71
CA ARG A 160 -44.12 -22.55 27.98
C ARG A 160 -45.37 -22.38 28.86
N CYS A 161 -45.25 -21.70 30.00
CA CYS A 161 -46.34 -21.53 30.96
C CYS A 161 -47.46 -20.57 30.48
N SER A 162 -47.12 -19.55 29.70
CA SER A 162 -48.11 -18.67 29.05
C SER A 162 -48.94 -19.45 28.03
N ASN A 163 -48.29 -20.29 27.21
CA ASN A 163 -48.96 -21.11 26.21
C ASN A 163 -49.84 -22.19 26.86
N THR A 164 -49.37 -22.80 27.95
CA THR A 164 -50.19 -23.74 28.73
C THR A 164 -51.44 -23.06 29.30
N THR A 165 -51.30 -21.86 29.86
CA THR A 165 -52.44 -21.11 30.41
C THR A 165 -53.49 -20.81 29.35
N ALA A 166 -53.07 -20.46 28.13
CA ALA A 166 -53.98 -20.26 26.99
C ALA A 166 -54.72 -21.56 26.61
N CYS A 167 -54.02 -22.70 26.59
CA CYS A 167 -54.61 -24.01 26.30
C CYS A 167 -55.62 -24.45 27.37
N CYS A 168 -55.30 -24.20 28.64
CA CYS A 168 -56.17 -24.45 29.78
C CYS A 168 -57.43 -23.56 29.79
N ALA A 169 -57.27 -22.27 29.48
CA ALA A 169 -58.38 -21.31 29.47
C ALA A 169 -59.45 -21.66 28.42
N SER A 170 -59.07 -22.28 27.31
CA SER A 170 -60.02 -22.82 26.31
C SER A 170 -60.75 -24.08 26.75
N LEU A 171 -60.21 -24.86 27.69
CA LEU A 171 -60.88 -26.06 28.24
C LEU A 171 -61.97 -25.69 29.28
N VAL A 172 -61.80 -24.58 29.98
CA VAL A 172 -62.75 -24.08 31.00
C VAL A 172 -63.91 -23.27 30.40
N GLN A 173 -63.86 -22.93 29.11
CA GLN A 173 -65.02 -22.39 28.40
C GLN A 173 -65.81 -23.54 27.75
N PRO A 174 -67.03 -23.88 28.23
CA PRO A 174 -67.81 -25.01 27.72
C PRO A 174 -68.17 -24.92 26.23
N ASN A 175 -67.94 -23.76 25.59
CA ASN A 175 -68.35 -23.46 24.23
C ASN A 175 -67.19 -23.21 23.24
N LYS A 176 -65.91 -23.47 23.61
CA LYS A 176 -64.77 -23.22 22.70
C LYS A 176 -63.76 -24.37 22.62
N TYR A 177 -64.20 -25.41 21.92
CA TYR A 177 -63.47 -26.51 21.26
C TYR A 177 -61.94 -26.42 21.21
N CYS A 178 -61.25 -27.16 22.10
CA CYS A 178 -59.85 -27.57 21.93
C CYS A 178 -59.67 -29.00 21.40
N LEU A 179 -60.76 -29.67 21.03
CA LEU A 179 -60.71 -30.92 20.26
C LEU A 179 -61.37 -30.67 18.92
N ASN A 180 -60.55 -30.41 17.90
CA ASN A 180 -60.90 -30.37 16.47
C ASN A 180 -62.08 -29.43 16.08
N PRO A 181 -61.87 -28.38 15.27
CA PRO A 181 -62.96 -27.50 14.80
C PRO A 181 -63.95 -28.15 13.80
N GLY A 182 -64.00 -29.48 13.74
CA GLY A 182 -64.89 -30.25 12.88
C GLY A 182 -65.81 -31.15 13.69
N VAL A 183 -67.07 -30.72 13.83
CA VAL A 183 -68.26 -31.53 14.15
C VAL A 183 -68.48 -31.88 15.63
N ALA A 184 -69.19 -31.01 16.35
CA ALA A 184 -70.27 -31.46 17.24
C ALA A 184 -71.29 -30.33 17.46
N PRO A 185 -72.61 -30.57 17.30
CA PRO A 185 -73.64 -29.60 17.65
C PRO A 185 -73.66 -29.32 19.16
N SER A 186 -74.10 -28.10 19.52
CA SER A 186 -74.31 -27.65 20.89
C SER A 186 -75.14 -28.67 21.70
N PRO A 187 -74.72 -29.05 22.92
CA PRO A 187 -75.51 -29.90 23.82
C PRO A 187 -76.90 -29.33 24.15
N LEU A 188 -77.09 -28.01 24.01
CA LEU A 188 -78.35 -27.32 24.30
C LEU A 188 -79.34 -27.31 23.12
N GLN A 189 -78.98 -27.86 21.96
CA GLN A 189 -79.97 -28.17 20.91
C GLN A 189 -80.63 -29.54 21.09
N TYR A 190 -80.28 -30.27 22.15
CA TYR A 190 -81.00 -31.47 22.57
C TYR A 190 -82.22 -31.14 23.44
N GLU A 191 -82.95 -30.07 23.09
CA GLU A 191 -84.32 -29.87 23.54
C GLU A 191 -85.16 -31.05 23.04
N ALA A 192 -85.42 -31.98 23.95
CA ALA A 192 -86.51 -32.93 23.92
C ALA A 192 -86.80 -33.60 22.55
N GLN A 193 -85.91 -34.47 22.09
CA GLN A 193 -86.32 -35.61 21.26
C GLN A 193 -86.80 -36.78 22.14
N CYS A 194 -87.66 -36.48 23.11
CA CYS A 194 -88.73 -37.41 23.40
C CYS A 194 -89.92 -36.74 22.74
N ASP A 195 -90.29 -37.24 21.54
CA ASP A 195 -91.57 -36.94 20.89
C ASP A 195 -92.62 -36.75 21.98
N GLY A 196 -93.38 -35.65 21.92
CA GLY A 196 -94.38 -35.24 22.91
C GLY A 196 -95.49 -36.26 23.21
N THR A 197 -95.35 -37.52 22.81
CA THR A 197 -96.20 -38.64 23.16
C THR A 197 -95.42 -39.77 23.87
N SER A 198 -95.44 -39.71 25.21
CA SER A 198 -95.25 -40.81 26.17
C SER A 198 -93.96 -41.67 26.13
N SER A 199 -93.12 -41.46 27.14
CA SER A 199 -91.98 -42.28 27.63
C SER A 199 -90.75 -42.41 26.71
N CYS A 200 -89.65 -41.75 27.09
CA CYS A 200 -88.32 -42.05 26.54
C CYS A 200 -87.98 -43.52 26.86
N LYS A 201 -87.50 -44.30 25.89
CA LYS A 201 -87.17 -45.71 26.15
C LYS A 201 -85.96 -45.78 27.09
N GLU A 202 -85.93 -46.80 27.95
CA GLU A 202 -84.82 -47.02 28.89
C GLU A 202 -83.45 -47.09 28.19
N THR A 203 -83.42 -47.63 26.97
CA THR A 203 -82.23 -47.69 26.12
C THR A 203 -81.72 -46.30 25.75
N ASP A 204 -82.61 -45.37 25.40
CA ASP A 204 -82.26 -44.01 25.00
C ASP A 204 -81.68 -43.24 26.19
N ILE A 205 -82.27 -43.44 27.38
CA ILE A 205 -81.74 -42.88 28.64
C ILE A 205 -80.34 -43.42 28.95
N LYS A 206 -80.13 -44.74 28.81
CA LYS A 206 -78.81 -45.37 29.03
C LYS A 206 -77.74 -44.87 28.06
N GLU A 207 -78.07 -44.72 26.77
CA GLU A 207 -77.16 -44.16 25.76
C GLU A 207 -76.81 -42.70 26.05
N LYS A 208 -77.79 -41.91 26.51
CA LYS A 208 -77.54 -40.51 26.92
C LYS A 208 -76.65 -40.43 28.14
N ILE A 209 -76.89 -41.25 29.16
CA ILE A 209 -76.02 -41.34 30.35
C ILE A 209 -74.60 -41.70 29.93
N ALA A 210 -74.42 -42.70 29.04
CA ALA A 210 -73.10 -43.09 28.55
C ALA A 210 -72.41 -41.96 27.75
N PHE A 211 -73.15 -41.24 26.91
CA PHE A 211 -72.63 -40.08 26.18
C PHE A 211 -72.14 -38.98 27.12
N PHE A 212 -72.96 -38.58 28.09
CA PHE A 212 -72.58 -37.54 29.06
C PHE A 212 -71.44 -37.99 29.95
N LYS A 213 -71.38 -39.27 30.34
CA LYS A 213 -70.25 -39.83 31.08
C LYS A 213 -68.95 -39.77 30.28
N GLY A 214 -68.97 -40.15 29.00
CA GLY A 214 -67.80 -40.04 28.14
C GLY A 214 -67.35 -38.60 27.91
N LYS A 215 -68.28 -37.63 27.90
CA LYS A 215 -67.95 -36.19 27.87
C LYS A 215 -67.33 -35.71 29.17
N LEU A 216 -67.80 -36.19 30.32
CA LEU A 216 -67.22 -35.89 31.62
C LEU A 216 -65.82 -36.48 31.74
N ASP A 217 -65.62 -37.76 31.39
CA ASP A 217 -64.29 -38.40 31.42
C ASP A 217 -63.29 -37.67 30.50
N ALA A 218 -63.74 -37.17 29.34
CA ALA A 218 -62.92 -36.38 28.43
C ALA A 218 -62.58 -34.99 28.99
N LEU A 219 -63.50 -34.38 29.74
CA LEU A 219 -63.26 -33.12 30.44
C LEU A 219 -62.25 -33.32 31.57
N ASP A 220 -62.44 -34.34 32.42
CA ASP A 220 -61.54 -34.67 33.52
C ASP A 220 -60.12 -34.99 33.02
N ALA A 221 -60.00 -35.74 31.91
CA ALA A 221 -58.71 -36.03 31.29
C ALA A 221 -58.03 -34.76 30.75
N ALA A 222 -58.81 -33.83 30.19
CA ALA A 222 -58.29 -32.56 29.68
C ALA A 222 -57.89 -31.60 30.81
N GLU A 223 -58.66 -31.56 31.90
CA GLU A 223 -58.33 -30.81 33.12
C GLU A 223 -57.03 -31.33 33.73
N LYS A 224 -56.89 -32.64 33.89
CA LYS A 224 -55.64 -33.24 34.36
C LYS A 224 -54.45 -32.94 33.43
N ALA A 225 -54.61 -33.04 32.12
CA ALA A 225 -53.54 -32.70 31.17
C ALA A 225 -53.15 -31.21 31.25
N CYS A 226 -54.12 -30.33 31.52
CA CYS A 226 -53.88 -28.92 31.81
C CYS A 226 -53.10 -28.73 33.13
N GLU A 227 -53.48 -29.41 34.21
CA GLU A 227 -52.77 -29.36 35.49
C GLU A 227 -51.32 -29.88 35.35
N ASP A 228 -51.15 -31.03 34.70
CA ASP A 228 -49.84 -31.64 34.47
C ASP A 228 -48.93 -30.74 33.61
N SER A 229 -49.49 -30.05 32.61
CA SER A 229 -48.72 -29.11 31.78
C SER A 229 -48.41 -27.78 32.47
N ARG A 230 -49.21 -27.39 33.47
CA ARG A 230 -48.94 -26.26 34.38
C ARG A 230 -48.03 -26.63 35.54
N ALA A 231 -47.74 -27.91 35.74
CA ALA A 231 -46.83 -28.34 36.80
C ALA A 231 -45.47 -27.63 36.67
N GLY A 232 -45.01 -27.03 37.77
CA GLY A 232 -43.78 -26.24 37.83
C GLY A 232 -43.87 -24.83 37.22
N CYS A 233 -45.04 -24.39 36.74
CA CYS A 233 -45.26 -23.00 36.34
C CYS A 233 -45.47 -22.11 37.56
N GLN A 234 -44.72 -21.00 37.63
CA GLN A 234 -44.98 -19.93 38.60
C GLN A 234 -46.15 -19.06 38.13
N ASP A 235 -46.87 -18.43 39.07
CA ASP A 235 -47.98 -17.51 38.76
C ASP A 235 -47.51 -16.28 37.98
N SER A 236 -46.25 -15.89 38.16
CA SER A 236 -45.57 -14.89 37.35
C SER A 236 -44.11 -15.27 37.12
N TYR A 237 -43.65 -15.07 35.90
CA TYR A 237 -42.23 -15.16 35.54
C TYR A 237 -41.68 -13.74 35.39
N ASP A 238 -40.85 -13.33 36.34
CA ASP A 238 -40.08 -12.09 36.21
C ASP A 238 -38.67 -12.41 35.69
N CYS A 239 -38.50 -12.25 34.39
CA CYS A 239 -37.21 -12.45 33.73
C CYS A 239 -36.35 -11.17 33.70
N VAL A 240 -36.87 -10.02 34.16
CA VAL A 240 -36.18 -8.72 34.10
C VAL A 240 -34.86 -8.74 34.85
N PRO A 241 -34.75 -9.25 36.10
CA PRO A 241 -33.46 -9.25 36.81
C PRO A 241 -32.37 -10.07 36.11
N LYS A 242 -32.76 -11.16 35.42
CA LYS A 242 -31.83 -12.01 34.67
C LYS A 242 -31.40 -11.33 33.38
N GLU A 243 -32.35 -10.71 32.68
CA GLU A 243 -32.08 -9.90 31.49
C GLU A 243 -31.13 -8.75 31.81
N ASP A 244 -31.39 -8.00 32.88
CA ASP A 244 -30.57 -6.88 33.32
C ASP A 244 -29.15 -7.32 33.70
N SER A 245 -29.03 -8.43 34.45
CA SER A 245 -27.72 -9.00 34.81
C SER A 245 -26.91 -9.40 33.58
N TRP A 246 -27.54 -10.06 32.61
CA TRP A 246 -26.91 -10.41 31.34
C TRP A 246 -26.51 -9.15 30.56
N LYS A 247 -27.41 -8.17 30.38
CA LYS A 247 -27.15 -6.93 29.65
C LYS A 247 -26.00 -6.11 30.25
N VAL A 248 -25.94 -6.00 31.57
CA VAL A 248 -24.83 -5.31 32.26
C VAL A 248 -23.50 -6.00 31.94
N LYS A 249 -23.45 -7.33 32.04
CA LYS A 249 -22.23 -8.08 31.73
C LYS A 249 -21.86 -7.99 30.26
N GLN A 250 -22.84 -8.14 29.36
CA GLN A 250 -22.67 -8.00 27.92
C GLN A 250 -22.08 -6.63 27.55
N THR A 251 -22.62 -5.53 28.08
CA THR A 251 -22.08 -4.18 27.84
C THR A 251 -20.63 -4.09 28.27
N SER A 252 -20.29 -4.59 29.47
CA SER A 252 -18.90 -4.58 29.97
C SER A 252 -17.96 -5.38 29.06
N CYS A 253 -18.35 -6.58 28.62
CA CYS A 253 -17.53 -7.40 27.73
C CYS A 253 -17.40 -6.79 26.33
N ASN A 254 -18.47 -6.15 25.82
CA ASN A 254 -18.42 -5.41 24.56
C ASN A 254 -17.42 -4.26 24.62
N GLU A 255 -17.45 -3.44 25.67
CA GLU A 255 -16.50 -2.33 25.83
C GLU A 255 -15.05 -2.81 25.91
N MET A 256 -14.79 -3.91 26.62
CA MET A 256 -13.46 -4.51 26.71
C MET A 256 -12.99 -5.03 25.35
N GLN A 257 -13.85 -5.77 24.64
CA GLN A 257 -13.53 -6.28 23.31
C GLN A 257 -13.30 -5.14 22.32
N THR A 258 -14.10 -4.08 22.35
CA THR A 258 -13.90 -2.89 21.49
C THR A 258 -12.54 -2.25 21.75
N LYS A 259 -12.14 -2.05 23.01
CA LYS A 259 -10.82 -1.47 23.34
C LYS A 259 -9.67 -2.38 22.91
N PHE A 260 -9.82 -3.70 23.08
CA PHE A 260 -8.85 -4.69 22.64
C PHE A 260 -8.66 -4.65 21.12
N GLU A 261 -9.75 -4.72 20.36
CA GLU A 261 -9.73 -4.68 18.90
C GLU A 261 -9.22 -3.34 18.37
N GLN A 262 -9.65 -2.22 18.96
CA GLN A 262 -9.16 -0.89 18.57
C GLN A 262 -7.63 -0.77 18.76
N GLY A 263 -7.06 -1.34 19.82
CA GLY A 263 -5.60 -1.31 20.00
C GLY A 263 -4.84 -2.11 18.94
N HIS A 264 -5.39 -3.26 18.50
CA HIS A 264 -4.83 -4.01 17.37
C HIS A 264 -4.95 -3.26 16.05
N CYS A 265 -6.08 -2.59 15.85
CA CYS A 265 -6.34 -1.70 14.73
C CYS A 265 -5.32 -0.55 14.65
N ASP A 266 -5.19 0.23 15.73
CA ASP A 266 -4.25 1.36 15.82
C ASP A 266 -2.81 0.90 15.55
N HIS A 267 -2.46 -0.28 16.05
CA HIS A 267 -1.15 -0.89 15.81
C HIS A 267 -0.92 -1.26 14.34
N ALA A 268 -1.91 -1.89 13.69
CA ALA A 268 -1.84 -2.22 12.28
C ALA A 268 -1.72 -0.95 11.40
N GLU A 269 -2.49 0.10 11.72
CA GLU A 269 -2.41 1.40 11.03
C GLU A 269 -1.04 2.06 11.22
N ALA A 270 -0.51 2.05 12.45
CA ALA A 270 0.81 2.59 12.74
C ALA A 270 1.92 1.85 11.99
N LEU A 271 1.81 0.52 11.89
CA LEU A 271 2.77 -0.31 11.17
C LEU A 271 2.71 -0.02 9.65
N GLU A 272 1.52 0.01 9.05
CA GLU A 272 1.35 0.39 7.63
C GLU A 272 1.90 1.79 7.34
N ALA A 273 1.61 2.78 8.19
CA ALA A 273 2.15 4.13 8.03
C ALA A 273 3.68 4.19 8.17
N ALA A 274 4.27 3.34 9.02
CA ALA A 274 5.72 3.25 9.16
C ALA A 274 6.37 2.62 7.91
N TRP A 275 5.76 1.57 7.36
CA TRP A 275 6.19 0.96 6.10
C TRP A 275 6.05 1.91 4.91
N ASP A 276 4.95 2.66 4.82
CA ASP A 276 4.76 3.67 3.78
C ASP A 276 5.88 4.72 3.78
N LYS A 277 6.25 5.21 4.97
CA LYS A 277 7.38 6.14 5.14
C LYS A 277 8.71 5.52 4.71
N TYR A 278 8.98 4.27 5.07
CA TYR A 278 10.19 3.57 4.65
C TYR A 278 10.25 3.42 3.14
N LEU A 279 9.18 2.93 2.51
CA LEU A 279 9.13 2.68 1.07
C LEU A 279 9.28 4.00 0.29
N THR A 280 8.60 5.05 0.73
CA THR A 280 8.74 6.39 0.17
C THR A 280 10.17 6.92 0.30
N CYS A 281 10.81 6.75 1.46
CA CYS A 281 12.22 7.10 1.67
C CYS A 281 13.11 6.35 0.67
N TYR A 282 13.01 5.01 0.66
CA TYR A 282 13.86 4.15 -0.13
C TYR A 282 13.72 4.46 -1.63
N ASP A 283 12.49 4.51 -2.16
CA ASP A 283 12.25 4.73 -3.59
C ASP A 283 12.73 6.12 -4.03
N THR A 284 12.49 7.15 -3.22
CA THR A 284 12.94 8.51 -3.51
C THR A 284 14.46 8.60 -3.52
N LYS A 285 15.14 8.05 -2.50
CA LYS A 285 16.60 8.11 -2.41
C LYS A 285 17.27 7.22 -3.45
N LYS A 286 16.72 6.03 -3.74
CA LYS A 286 17.22 5.13 -4.78
C LYS A 286 17.12 5.78 -6.15
N THR A 287 16.00 6.43 -6.46
CA THR A 287 15.85 7.21 -7.71
C THR A 287 16.94 8.28 -7.80
N ALA A 288 17.14 9.06 -6.74
CA ALA A 288 18.19 10.09 -6.71
C ALA A 288 19.61 9.53 -6.87
N LEU A 289 19.91 8.37 -6.29
CA LEU A 289 21.19 7.67 -6.51
C LEU A 289 21.34 7.27 -7.98
N THR A 290 20.35 6.57 -8.55
CA THR A 290 20.43 6.10 -9.95
C THR A 290 20.54 7.25 -10.95
N SER A 291 19.88 8.39 -10.70
CA SER A 291 20.02 9.58 -11.54
C SER A 291 21.43 10.18 -11.47
N GLU A 292 22.05 10.23 -10.27
CA GLU A 292 23.43 10.73 -10.14
C GLU A 292 24.43 9.77 -10.78
N GLU A 293 24.24 8.45 -10.63
CA GLU A 293 25.09 7.45 -11.28
C GLU A 293 25.04 7.57 -12.81
N LEU A 294 23.85 7.68 -13.41
CA LEU A 294 23.69 7.88 -14.87
C LEU A 294 24.33 9.17 -15.35
N LYS A 295 24.14 10.26 -14.58
CA LYS A 295 24.76 11.55 -14.89
C LYS A 295 26.28 11.45 -14.85
N GLN A 296 26.85 10.81 -13.83
CA GLN A 296 28.30 10.70 -13.71
C GLN A 296 28.88 9.74 -14.75
N GLU A 297 28.20 8.64 -15.06
CA GLU A 297 28.58 7.71 -16.12
C GLU A 297 28.69 8.39 -17.47
N ALA A 298 27.75 9.27 -17.81
CA ALA A 298 27.81 10.05 -19.06
C ALA A 298 29.03 10.98 -19.16
N THR A 299 29.65 11.35 -18.02
CA THR A 299 30.82 12.24 -17.98
C THR A 299 32.16 11.49 -17.94
N VAL A 300 32.15 10.19 -17.66
CA VAL A 300 33.37 9.37 -17.56
C VAL A 300 34.17 9.33 -18.89
N PRO A 301 33.55 9.13 -20.07
CA PRO A 301 34.24 9.21 -21.36
C PRO A 301 35.07 10.49 -21.53
N GLY A 302 34.48 11.65 -21.23
CA GLY A 302 35.17 12.94 -21.33
C GLY A 302 36.39 13.03 -20.41
N ARG A 303 36.30 12.53 -19.17
CA ARG A 303 37.43 12.48 -18.24
C ARG A 303 38.54 11.54 -18.74
N HIS A 304 38.19 10.40 -19.33
CA HIS A 304 39.17 9.49 -19.92
C HIS A 304 39.89 10.15 -21.11
N GLN A 305 39.16 10.84 -21.97
CA GLN A 305 39.74 11.55 -23.12
C GLN A 305 40.67 12.67 -22.66
N GLU A 306 40.26 13.49 -21.69
CA GLU A 306 41.08 14.55 -21.11
C GLU A 306 42.37 13.98 -20.50
N TRP A 307 42.27 12.92 -19.70
CA TRP A 307 43.43 12.26 -19.10
C TRP A 307 44.39 11.70 -20.15
N ARG A 308 43.86 11.04 -21.18
CA ARG A 308 44.65 10.52 -22.31
C ARG A 308 45.41 11.64 -23.02
N ALA A 309 44.77 12.78 -23.27
CA ALA A 309 45.42 13.93 -23.89
C ALA A 309 46.55 14.48 -23.00
N LEU A 310 46.32 14.58 -21.69
CA LEU A 310 47.33 15.01 -20.72
C LEU A 310 48.54 14.06 -20.65
N LEU A 311 48.32 12.74 -20.69
CA LEU A 311 49.42 11.75 -20.77
C LEU A 311 50.23 11.90 -22.06
N ARG A 312 49.57 12.18 -23.18
CA ARG A 312 50.25 12.38 -24.47
C ARG A 312 51.10 13.64 -24.47
N ILE A 313 50.56 14.77 -23.99
CA ILE A 313 51.31 16.02 -23.86
C ILE A 313 52.52 15.81 -22.94
N ASP A 314 52.33 15.15 -21.79
CA ASP A 314 53.42 14.87 -20.85
C ASP A 314 54.55 14.04 -21.48
N CYS A 315 54.22 13.03 -22.30
CA CYS A 315 55.22 12.28 -23.08
C CYS A 315 55.96 13.18 -24.07
N LEU A 316 55.23 14.01 -24.84
CA LEU A 316 55.82 14.92 -25.81
C LEU A 316 56.78 15.92 -25.13
N LEU A 317 56.40 16.46 -23.97
CA LEU A 317 57.28 17.33 -23.17
C LEU A 317 58.54 16.60 -22.72
N GLY A 318 58.43 15.34 -22.28
CA GLY A 318 59.60 14.52 -21.94
C GLY A 318 60.50 14.19 -23.15
N ALA A 319 59.92 14.03 -24.35
CA ALA A 319 60.67 13.78 -25.58
C ALA A 319 61.49 15.00 -26.03
N LEU A 320 61.08 16.22 -25.67
CA LEU A 320 61.81 17.46 -25.97
C LEU A 320 63.07 17.65 -25.12
N GLU A 321 63.25 16.88 -24.05
CA GLU A 321 64.35 17.04 -23.10
C GLU A 321 65.51 16.04 -23.30
N VAL A 322 65.37 15.11 -24.24
CA VAL A 322 66.40 14.10 -24.53
C VAL A 322 67.20 14.45 -25.78
N ASP A 323 68.45 13.97 -25.86
CA ASP A 323 69.35 14.28 -26.99
C ASP A 323 68.82 13.81 -28.35
N ASP A 324 68.12 12.66 -28.39
CA ASP A 324 67.49 12.10 -29.59
C ASP A 324 65.98 12.41 -29.60
N THR A 325 65.66 13.71 -29.76
CA THR A 325 64.29 14.23 -29.77
C THR A 325 63.42 13.51 -30.80
N THR A 326 63.93 13.25 -32.01
CA THR A 326 63.17 12.62 -33.10
C THR A 326 62.68 11.24 -32.70
N LYS A 327 63.57 10.37 -32.20
CA LYS A 327 63.21 9.01 -31.80
C LYS A 327 62.27 9.00 -30.59
N ALA A 328 62.48 9.90 -29.63
CA ALA A 328 61.60 10.02 -28.46
C ALA A 328 60.20 10.52 -28.85
N LEU A 329 60.12 11.46 -29.80
CA LEU A 329 58.87 11.99 -30.32
C LEU A 329 58.08 10.91 -31.05
N GLU A 330 58.73 10.13 -31.93
CA GLU A 330 58.11 8.98 -32.61
C GLU A 330 57.58 7.96 -31.59
N LYS A 331 58.35 7.66 -30.54
CA LYS A 331 57.90 6.79 -29.46
C LYS A 331 56.63 7.33 -28.80
N CYS A 332 56.57 8.62 -28.45
CA CYS A 332 55.39 9.23 -27.85
C CYS A 332 54.19 9.28 -28.79
N ILE A 333 54.40 9.58 -30.08
CA ILE A 333 53.33 9.59 -31.08
C ILE A 333 52.71 8.20 -31.25
N ASN A 334 53.55 7.15 -31.21
CA ASN A 334 53.13 5.75 -31.38
C ASN A 334 52.66 5.10 -30.06
N THR A 335 52.83 5.77 -28.91
CA THR A 335 52.36 5.25 -27.62
C THR A 335 50.84 5.29 -27.58
N THR A 336 50.23 4.12 -27.35
CA THR A 336 48.78 3.99 -27.17
C THR A 336 48.48 3.96 -25.68
N TYR A 337 47.73 4.95 -25.20
CA TYR A 337 47.19 4.94 -23.84
C TYR A 337 45.83 4.24 -23.82
N THR A 338 45.61 3.41 -22.81
CA THR A 338 44.48 2.51 -22.65
C THR A 338 43.84 2.69 -21.28
N ALA A 339 42.71 2.02 -21.03
CA ALA A 339 42.05 2.04 -19.72
C ALA A 339 42.94 1.61 -18.54
N LYS A 340 44.05 0.90 -18.79
CA LYS A 340 45.05 0.54 -17.77
C LYS A 340 45.82 1.75 -17.25
N ASP A 341 45.89 2.83 -18.01
CA ASP A 341 46.63 4.05 -17.66
C ASP A 341 45.79 5.02 -16.81
N TRP A 342 44.50 4.73 -16.62
CA TRP A 342 43.57 5.57 -15.85
C TRP A 342 42.56 4.77 -15.00
N VAL A 343 43.01 3.66 -14.40
CA VAL A 343 42.17 2.82 -13.52
C VAL A 343 41.55 3.63 -12.36
N HIS A 344 42.21 4.69 -11.90
CA HIS A 344 41.73 5.58 -10.84
C HIS A 344 40.57 6.51 -11.27
N LEU A 345 40.28 6.60 -12.57
CA LEU A 345 39.12 7.35 -13.11
C LEU A 345 37.85 6.49 -13.22
N GLN A 346 37.92 5.21 -12.85
CA GLN A 346 36.75 4.35 -12.83
C GLN A 346 35.87 4.67 -11.64
N LEU A 347 34.60 5.00 -11.92
CA LEU A 347 33.58 5.15 -10.89
C LEU A 347 32.96 3.79 -10.54
N ARG A 348 32.63 3.63 -9.26
CA ARG A 348 31.82 2.53 -8.74
C ARG A 348 30.38 3.00 -8.61
N TYR A 349 29.46 2.16 -9.07
CA TYR A 349 28.01 2.41 -9.05
C TYR A 349 27.34 1.42 -8.09
N PRO A 350 27.16 1.79 -6.80
CA PRO A 350 26.61 0.89 -5.79
C PRO A 350 25.28 0.28 -6.20
N SER A 351 24.42 0.98 -6.94
CA SER A 351 23.08 0.48 -7.27
C SER A 351 23.08 -0.81 -8.13
N ARG A 352 24.20 -1.11 -8.81
CA ARG A 352 24.39 -2.24 -9.73
C ARG A 352 25.11 -3.42 -9.07
N LEU A 353 25.47 -3.31 -7.79
CA LEU A 353 26.11 -4.38 -7.04
C LEU A 353 25.05 -5.29 -6.44
N ASP A 354 25.26 -6.60 -6.52
CA ASP A 354 24.32 -7.61 -6.00
C ASP A 354 24.06 -7.50 -4.49
N ASN A 355 24.97 -6.85 -3.75
CA ASN A 355 24.91 -6.67 -2.31
C ASN A 355 24.45 -5.27 -1.87
N PHE A 356 23.97 -4.44 -2.80
CA PHE A 356 23.39 -3.15 -2.43
C PHE A 356 22.08 -3.36 -1.68
N THR A 357 21.82 -2.57 -0.64
CA THR A 357 20.66 -2.69 0.24
C THR A 357 19.39 -2.97 -0.56
N SER A 358 18.89 -4.19 -0.44
CA SER A 358 17.64 -4.60 -1.09
C SER A 358 16.48 -3.83 -0.48
N LYS A 359 15.46 -3.57 -1.30
CA LYS A 359 14.18 -3.05 -0.80
C LYS A 359 13.55 -4.14 0.06
N GLU A 360 13.39 -3.87 1.34
CA GLU A 360 12.70 -4.79 2.23
C GLU A 360 11.19 -4.72 2.00
N THR A 361 10.52 -5.82 2.31
CA THR A 361 9.06 -5.91 2.26
C THR A 361 8.54 -6.22 3.65
N CYS A 362 7.32 -5.76 3.95
CA CYS A 362 6.68 -6.09 5.21
C CYS A 362 6.43 -7.61 5.29
N GLY A 363 7.30 -8.29 6.03
CA GLY A 363 7.18 -9.72 6.33
C GLY A 363 6.16 -10.02 7.43
N ASP A 364 5.81 -9.01 8.22
CA ASP A 364 4.83 -9.12 9.28
C ASP A 364 3.45 -9.35 8.70
N LYS A 365 2.77 -10.35 9.25
CA LYS A 365 1.36 -10.60 8.97
C LYS A 365 0.54 -9.69 9.85
N LEU A 366 -0.25 -8.80 9.25
CA LEU A 366 -1.13 -7.92 10.00
C LEU A 366 -2.24 -8.73 10.68
N LEU A 367 -2.16 -8.84 12.00
CA LEU A 367 -3.25 -9.33 12.85
C LEU A 367 -4.24 -8.19 13.08
N ALA A 368 -5.07 -7.93 12.06
CA ALA A 368 -6.08 -6.89 12.11
C ALA A 368 -7.48 -7.48 12.39
N PRO A 369 -8.28 -6.84 13.28
CA PRO A 369 -9.69 -7.15 13.43
C PRO A 369 -10.45 -7.08 12.10
N GLY A 370 -11.42 -7.97 11.93
CA GLY A 370 -12.20 -8.10 10.69
C GLY A 370 -11.65 -9.12 9.70
N THR A 371 -10.56 -9.82 10.04
CA THR A 371 -10.09 -11.00 9.31
C THR A 371 -10.56 -12.29 9.97
N GLU A 372 -10.82 -13.33 9.18
CA GLU A 372 -11.11 -14.67 9.71
C GLU A 372 -9.93 -15.22 10.53
N HIS A 373 -8.70 -14.88 10.15
CA HIS A 373 -7.52 -15.27 10.91
C HIS A 373 -7.49 -14.63 12.31
N PHE A 374 -7.75 -13.32 12.42
CA PHE A 374 -7.86 -12.65 13.71
C PHE A 374 -8.99 -13.23 14.54
N LYS A 375 -10.17 -13.43 13.94
CA LYS A 375 -11.31 -14.02 14.64
C LYS A 375 -11.01 -15.42 15.15
N GLY A 376 -10.42 -16.28 14.32
CA GLY A 376 -10.07 -17.66 14.70
C GLY A 376 -9.00 -17.73 15.78
N SER A 377 -7.95 -16.92 15.66
CA SER A 377 -6.84 -16.88 16.63
C SER A 377 -7.23 -16.26 17.96
N MET A 378 -7.97 -15.14 17.92
CA MET A 378 -8.33 -14.38 19.13
C MET A 378 -9.55 -14.93 19.83
N TYR A 379 -10.53 -15.44 19.09
CA TYR A 379 -11.83 -15.81 19.64
C TYR A 379 -12.25 -17.25 19.43
N GLY A 380 -11.45 -18.12 18.80
CA GLY A 380 -11.85 -19.50 18.51
C GLY A 380 -12.33 -20.36 19.69
N LYS A 381 -12.15 -19.89 20.95
CA LYS A 381 -12.64 -20.52 22.18
C LYS A 381 -13.97 -19.94 22.72
N VAL A 382 -14.47 -18.85 22.14
CA VAL A 382 -15.71 -18.18 22.56
C VAL A 382 -16.89 -18.78 21.79
N ASP A 383 -17.95 -19.12 22.52
CA ASP A 383 -19.18 -19.67 21.96
C ASP A 383 -19.85 -18.69 20.97
N SER A 384 -20.39 -19.23 19.88
CA SER A 384 -20.79 -18.40 18.75
C SER A 384 -21.95 -17.45 19.01
N HIS A 385 -22.80 -17.78 19.97
CA HIS A 385 -23.95 -16.96 20.36
C HIS A 385 -23.55 -15.74 21.21
N LEU A 386 -22.31 -15.69 21.72
CA LEU A 386 -21.76 -14.58 22.49
C LEU A 386 -21.01 -13.58 21.62
N TYR A 387 -20.83 -13.87 20.33
CA TYR A 387 -20.38 -12.86 19.37
C TYR A 387 -21.49 -11.84 19.19
N PRO A 388 -21.30 -10.59 19.61
CA PRO A 388 -22.33 -9.59 19.43
C PRO A 388 -22.53 -9.38 17.92
N SER A 389 -23.77 -9.49 17.46
CA SER A 389 -24.13 -9.14 16.09
C SER A 389 -23.85 -7.65 15.78
N THR A 390 -23.76 -6.83 16.82
CA THR A 390 -23.41 -5.40 16.79
C THR A 390 -21.91 -5.13 16.90
N LEU A 391 -21.12 -6.09 17.40
CA LEU A 391 -19.68 -6.14 17.11
C LEU A 391 -19.56 -6.70 15.70
N ASN A 392 -20.01 -5.89 14.76
CA ASN A 392 -19.28 -5.80 13.53
C ASN A 392 -17.85 -5.44 13.94
N THR A 393 -17.00 -6.46 14.07
CA THR A 393 -15.53 -6.47 14.07
C THR A 393 -14.95 -5.84 12.79
N TYR A 394 -15.71 -4.96 12.14
CA TYR A 394 -15.48 -4.28 10.88
C TYR A 394 -15.04 -2.86 11.29
N PHE A 395 -13.85 -2.39 10.94
CA PHE A 395 -13.50 -2.19 9.54
C PHE A 395 -12.03 -1.80 9.38
N CYS A 396 -11.12 -2.21 10.27
CA CYS A 396 -9.70 -1.89 10.07
C CYS A 396 -9.22 -2.32 8.70
N VAL A 397 -9.57 -3.53 8.26
CA VAL A 397 -9.20 -4.01 6.93
C VAL A 397 -9.77 -3.16 5.78
N SER A 398 -10.90 -2.47 5.95
CA SER A 398 -11.41 -1.58 4.88
C SER A 398 -10.75 -0.21 4.81
N GLY A 399 -10.19 0.25 5.93
CA GLY A 399 -9.45 1.52 6.04
C GLY A 399 -7.93 1.35 5.87
N LEU A 400 -7.40 0.15 6.15
CA LEU A 400 -6.01 -0.19 5.94
C LEU A 400 -5.72 -0.20 4.44
N SER A 401 -4.65 0.50 4.05
CA SER A 401 -4.19 0.55 2.66
C SER A 401 -3.81 -0.84 2.14
N THR A 402 -3.46 -1.77 3.03
CA THR A 402 -2.94 -3.14 2.76
C THR A 402 -1.94 -3.18 1.60
N SER A 403 -1.32 -2.05 1.31
CA SER A 403 -0.48 -1.86 0.13
C SER A 403 0.93 -2.32 0.40
N HIS A 404 1.32 -2.32 1.68
CA HIS A 404 2.69 -2.58 2.11
C HIS A 404 2.79 -3.88 2.89
N CYS A 405 1.88 -4.10 3.86
CA CYS A 405 1.84 -5.34 4.62
C CYS A 405 0.73 -6.28 4.15
N LYS A 406 1.06 -7.57 4.09
CA LYS A 406 0.07 -8.60 3.74
C LYS A 406 -0.84 -8.84 4.94
N VAL A 407 -2.14 -8.67 4.73
CA VAL A 407 -3.15 -9.17 5.65
C VAL A 407 -3.23 -10.68 5.52
N GLU A 408 -3.14 -11.40 6.63
CA GLU A 408 -3.31 -12.85 6.63
C GLU A 408 -4.77 -13.18 6.37
N SER A 409 -5.11 -13.41 5.10
CA SER A 409 -6.40 -13.96 4.73
C SER A 409 -6.39 -15.46 5.00
N GLY A 410 -7.04 -15.88 6.09
CA GLY A 410 -7.56 -17.24 6.17
C GLY A 410 -8.40 -17.48 4.92
N ALA A 411 -8.25 -18.64 4.28
CA ALA A 411 -8.71 -18.95 2.93
C ALA A 411 -10.23 -18.85 2.70
N THR A 412 -10.82 -17.65 2.76
CA THR A 412 -12.15 -17.26 2.25
C THR A 412 -12.37 -15.75 2.45
N ALA A 413 -11.48 -14.91 1.92
CA ALA A 413 -11.82 -13.49 1.72
C ALA A 413 -12.83 -13.40 0.56
N PHE A 414 -14.09 -13.76 0.83
CA PHE A 414 -15.21 -13.62 -0.09
C PHE A 414 -15.43 -12.12 -0.31
N ILE A 415 -14.97 -11.65 -1.47
CA ILE A 415 -15.36 -10.43 -2.19
C ILE A 415 -16.48 -9.64 -1.47
N MET A 416 -16.10 -8.78 -0.53
CA MET A 416 -16.99 -7.77 0.09
C MET A 416 -16.63 -6.37 -0.44
N ARG A 417 -16.57 -6.26 -1.77
CA ARG A 417 -16.72 -4.98 -2.49
C ARG A 417 -17.59 -5.25 -3.72
N ALA A 418 -18.92 -5.06 -3.59
CA ALA A 418 -19.81 -4.52 -4.65
C ALA A 418 -21.35 -4.65 -4.44
N ALA A 419 -21.90 -5.45 -3.52
CA ALA A 419 -23.29 -5.93 -3.71
C ALA A 419 -24.45 -5.36 -2.86
N VAL A 420 -24.27 -4.33 -2.00
CA VAL A 420 -25.40 -3.81 -1.16
C VAL A 420 -25.83 -2.36 -1.47
N ALA A 421 -25.15 -1.65 -2.39
CA ALA A 421 -25.60 -0.32 -2.84
C ALA A 421 -26.18 -0.28 -4.28
N ALA A 422 -26.23 -1.42 -5.00
CA ALA A 422 -26.61 -1.43 -6.42
C ALA A 422 -27.72 -2.45 -6.80
N LYS A 423 -28.45 -3.04 -5.84
CA LYS A 423 -29.50 -4.02 -6.16
C LYS A 423 -30.84 -3.73 -5.49
N ALA A 424 -31.36 -2.53 -5.76
CA ALA A 424 -32.78 -2.22 -5.86
C ALA A 424 -32.93 -0.99 -6.80
N GLY A 425 -33.14 -1.10 -8.10
CA GLY A 425 -33.30 -2.24 -9.00
C GLY A 425 -33.62 -1.75 -10.43
N ILE A 426 -33.57 -2.72 -11.35
CA ILE A 426 -34.37 -2.82 -12.59
C ILE A 426 -33.96 -1.92 -13.77
N THR A 427 -33.17 -2.51 -14.68
CA THR A 427 -33.25 -2.27 -16.12
C THR A 427 -34.23 -3.26 -16.76
N ALA A 428 -35.17 -2.77 -17.58
CA ALA A 428 -35.88 -3.56 -18.58
C ALA A 428 -35.66 -2.94 -19.98
N PRO A 429 -35.64 -3.75 -21.06
CA PRO A 429 -35.12 -3.38 -22.38
C PRO A 429 -36.16 -2.66 -23.25
N GLY A 430 -35.69 -1.81 -24.16
CA GLY A 430 -36.51 -0.89 -24.94
C GLY A 430 -37.23 -1.47 -26.17
N LYS A 431 -38.12 -0.64 -26.74
CA LYS A 431 -38.38 -0.48 -28.19
C LYS A 431 -39.32 0.71 -28.46
N HIS A 432 -38.86 1.55 -29.41
CA HIS A 432 -39.54 2.48 -30.33
C HIS A 432 -40.93 3.12 -30.07
N ALA A 433 -40.89 4.45 -30.19
CA ALA A 433 -41.72 5.35 -31.01
C ALA A 433 -43.10 5.86 -30.53
N ALA A 434 -43.30 7.14 -30.89
CA ALA A 434 -44.52 7.95 -31.00
C ALA A 434 -45.01 8.72 -29.75
N ALA A 435 -44.94 10.06 -29.87
CA ALA A 435 -45.76 11.06 -29.19
C ALA A 435 -47.27 10.85 -29.56
N PRO A 436 -48.30 11.41 -28.85
CA PRO A 436 -48.34 12.81 -28.43
C PRO A 436 -49.15 13.19 -27.15
N ASN A 437 -49.03 14.48 -26.83
CA ASN A 437 -50.03 15.42 -26.27
C ASN A 437 -50.41 15.46 -24.77
N ALA A 438 -50.17 16.66 -24.23
CA ALA A 438 -50.94 17.48 -23.28
C ALA A 438 -51.97 16.83 -22.32
N ASN A 439 -51.81 17.06 -21.00
CA ASN A 439 -52.63 18.03 -20.25
C ASN A 439 -52.31 18.06 -18.74
N MET A 440 -52.49 19.26 -18.16
CA MET A 440 -52.88 19.55 -16.76
C MET A 440 -51.91 19.14 -15.62
N ALA A 441 -51.77 19.86 -14.51
CA ALA A 441 -52.32 21.13 -14.02
C ALA A 441 -51.43 21.66 -12.89
N ARG A 442 -51.54 22.98 -12.68
CA ARG A 442 -51.01 23.76 -11.55
C ARG A 442 -51.44 23.20 -10.19
N MET A 443 -50.58 23.34 -9.17
CA MET A 443 -50.97 23.87 -7.86
C MET A 443 -49.75 24.46 -7.10
N PRO A 444 -49.98 25.39 -6.14
CA PRO A 444 -49.05 26.48 -5.87
C PRO A 444 -48.28 26.38 -4.53
N HIS A 445 -47.23 27.19 -4.46
CA HIS A 445 -46.53 27.63 -3.26
C HIS A 445 -47.46 28.32 -2.24
N ALA A 446 -47.25 28.04 -0.96
CA ALA A 446 -47.60 28.95 0.13
C ALA A 446 -46.44 29.03 1.14
N ARG A 447 -45.76 30.17 1.14
CA ARG A 447 -45.09 30.77 2.31
C ARG A 447 -46.15 31.53 3.10
N HIS A 448 -46.07 31.54 4.43
CA HIS A 448 -46.22 32.79 5.18
C HIS A 448 -45.66 32.72 6.61
N HIS A 449 -44.90 33.78 6.94
CA HIS A 449 -44.65 34.37 8.27
C HIS A 449 -45.97 34.49 9.07
N GLY A 450 -46.05 34.44 10.40
CA GLY A 450 -45.26 35.13 11.42
C GLY A 450 -46.15 36.16 12.15
N HIS A 451 -46.14 36.08 13.49
CA HIS A 451 -46.44 37.12 14.50
C HIS A 451 -47.86 37.47 15.02
N PHE A 452 -47.90 37.45 16.37
CA PHE A 452 -48.55 38.31 17.38
C PHE A 452 -50.08 38.48 17.44
N HIS A 453 -50.64 38.04 18.57
CA HIS A 453 -51.14 38.96 19.60
C HIS A 453 -50.96 38.37 21.00
#